data_AF-A0A8J6ZZZ4-F1
#
_entry.id   AF-A0A8J6ZZZ4-F1
#
_cell.length_a   1.000
_cell.length_b   1.000
_cell.length_c   1.000
_cell.angle_alpha   90.00
_cell.angle_beta   90.00
_cell.angle_gamma   90.00
#
_symmetry.space_group_name_H-M   'P 1'
#
loop_
_entity.id
_entity.type
_entity.pdbx_description
1 polymer ?
#
loop_
_entity_poly.entity_id
_entity_poly.type
_entity_poly.pdbx_seq_one_letter_code
_entity_poly.pdbx_strand_id
1 'polypeptide(L)'
;MASKAFSFRLPDEIVQFVESSQLEGETLNQAAQRLFIDFVKRNNPLSTDLTTAVDVQELVKQEVAASLGEVRSQLEAQLQAQLEELRGKLKAR
;
A
#
# COMPACT_ATOMS: atom_id res chain seq x y z
N MET A 1 -17.22 -5.53 4.18
CA MET A 1 -16.19 -6.50 3.75
C MET A 1 -16.56 -7.85 4.34
N ALA A 2 -16.67 -8.92 3.55
CA ALA A 2 -17.05 -10.22 4.07
C ALA A 2 -15.87 -10.84 4.83
N SER A 3 -15.96 -10.95 6.15
CA SER A 3 -15.02 -11.73 6.95
C SER A 3 -15.28 -13.22 6.71
N LYS A 4 -14.22 -14.02 6.57
CA LYS A 4 -14.31 -15.48 6.51
C LYS A 4 -13.90 -16.06 7.85
N ALA A 5 -14.72 -16.97 8.39
CA ALA A 5 -14.35 -17.73 9.58
C ALA A 5 -13.37 -18.85 9.20
N PHE A 6 -12.29 -18.98 9.96
CA PHE A 6 -11.39 -20.12 9.91
C PHE A 6 -11.11 -20.59 11.34
N SER A 7 -10.93 -21.90 11.52
CA SER A 7 -10.71 -22.51 12.82
C SER A 7 -9.51 -23.46 12.76
N PHE A 8 -8.76 -23.48 13.86
CA PHE A 8 -7.63 -24.38 14.06
C PHE A 8 -7.58 -24.76 15.54
N ARG A 9 -6.96 -25.90 15.84
CA ARG A 9 -6.74 -26.32 17.22
C ARG A 9 -5.44 -25.72 17.73
N LEU A 10 -5.51 -25.13 18.92
CA LEU A 10 -4.34 -24.61 19.62
C LEU A 10 -4.03 -25.51 20.82
N PRO A 11 -2.73 -25.70 21.15
CA PRO A 11 -2.31 -26.24 22.43
C PRO A 11 -2.80 -25.37 23.60
N ASP A 12 -3.04 -25.98 24.75
CA ASP A 12 -3.60 -25.32 25.94
C ASP A 12 -2.69 -24.18 26.43
N GLU A 13 -1.38 -24.31 26.27
CA GLU A 13 -0.41 -23.28 26.67
C GLU A 13 -0.59 -22.00 25.86
N ILE A 14 -0.95 -22.13 24.58
CA ILE A 14 -1.21 -20.98 23.70
C ILE A 14 -2.55 -20.35 24.07
N VAL A 15 -3.58 -21.17 24.36
CA VAL A 15 -4.88 -20.65 24.81
C VAL A 15 -4.72 -19.83 26.08
N GLN A 16 -3.97 -20.36 27.06
CA GLN A 16 -3.69 -19.68 28.32
C GLN A 16 -2.92 -18.37 28.11
N PHE A 17 -1.97 -18.35 27.17
CA PHE A 17 -1.26 -17.11 26.81
C PHE A 17 -2.20 -16.05 26.25
N VAL A 18 -3.10 -16.43 25.34
CA VAL A 18 -4.08 -15.50 24.76
C VAL A 18 -5.03 -14.96 25.83
N GLU A 19 -5.52 -15.83 26.72
CA GLU A 19 -6.37 -15.44 27.87
C GLU A 19 -5.66 -14.41 28.77
N SER A 20 -4.40 -14.65 29.11
CA SER A 20 -3.61 -13.73 29.93
C SER A 20 -3.32 -12.38 29.25
N SER A 21 -3.41 -12.34 27.93
CA SER A 21 -3.16 -11.15 27.10
C SER A 21 -4.43 -10.38 26.75
N GLN A 22 -5.61 -10.81 27.23
CA GLN A 22 -6.88 -10.14 27.00
C GLN A 22 -6.90 -8.76 27.67
N LEU A 23 -7.36 -7.75 26.92
CA LEU A 23 -7.66 -6.43 27.46
C LEU A 23 -9.03 -6.40 28.12
N GLU A 24 -9.28 -5.37 28.94
CA GLU A 24 -10.55 -5.21 29.63
C GLU A 24 -11.71 -5.06 28.63
N GLY A 25 -12.70 -5.96 28.72
CA GLY A 25 -13.84 -6.02 27.79
C GLY A 25 -13.56 -6.75 26.47
N GLU A 26 -12.37 -7.32 26.27
CA GLU A 26 -12.00 -8.06 25.06
C GLU A 26 -12.38 -9.55 25.17
N THR A 27 -13.06 -10.09 24.15
CA THR A 27 -13.31 -11.54 24.06
C THR A 27 -12.04 -12.31 23.68
N LEU A 28 -11.98 -13.60 24.00
CA LEU A 28 -10.81 -14.43 23.68
C LEU A 28 -10.49 -14.42 22.18
N ASN A 29 -11.54 -14.44 21.34
CA ASN A 29 -11.40 -14.40 19.89
C ASN A 29 -10.84 -13.05 19.39
N GLN A 30 -11.24 -11.94 20.02
CA GLN A 30 -10.69 -10.62 19.69
C GLN A 30 -9.21 -10.51 20.09
N ALA A 31 -8.84 -11.02 21.27
CA ALA A 31 -7.45 -11.06 21.69
C ALA A 31 -6.60 -11.93 20.76
N ALA A 32 -7.10 -13.11 20.37
CA ALA A 32 -6.45 -13.98 19.39
C ALA A 32 -6.29 -13.29 18.03
N GLN A 33 -7.33 -12.60 17.56
CA GLN A 33 -7.29 -11.86 16.30
C GLN A 33 -6.26 -10.73 16.35
N ARG A 34 -6.22 -9.96 17.44
CA ARG A 34 -5.25 -8.86 17.63
C ARG A 34 -3.81 -9.39 17.60
N LEU A 35 -3.53 -10.42 18.38
CA LEU A 35 -2.19 -11.03 18.43
C LEU A 35 -1.78 -11.62 17.08
N PHE A 36 -2.70 -12.26 16.37
CA PHE A 36 -2.44 -12.80 15.03
C PHE A 36 -2.13 -11.68 14.03
N ILE A 37 -2.93 -10.61 14.02
CA ILE A 37 -2.70 -9.42 13.19
C ILE A 37 -1.33 -8.80 13.50
N ASP A 38 -1.00 -8.62 14.77
CA ASP A 38 0.26 -8.05 15.21
C ASP A 38 1.45 -8.94 14.78
N PHE A 39 1.31 -10.26 14.90
CA PHE A 39 2.34 -11.21 14.46
C PHE A 39 2.55 -11.17 12.94
N VAL A 40 1.47 -11.15 12.16
CA VAL A 40 1.54 -11.05 10.70
C VAL A 40 2.21 -9.74 10.29
N LYS A 41 1.82 -8.61 10.87
CA LYS A 41 2.43 -7.30 10.60
C LYS A 41 3.93 -7.27 10.92
N ARG A 42 4.37 -7.90 12.01
CA ARG A 42 5.79 -7.93 12.42
C ARG A 42 6.64 -8.83 11.52
N ASN A 43 6.14 -9.99 11.12
CA ASN A 43 6.93 -10.99 10.38
C ASN A 43 6.79 -10.88 8.87
N ASN A 44 5.77 -10.17 8.40
CA ASN A 44 5.55 -9.91 7.00
C ASN A 44 5.15 -8.43 6.86
N PRO A 45 6.10 -7.53 6.57
CA PRO A 45 5.80 -6.13 6.30
C PRO A 45 5.14 -6.00 4.92
N LEU A 46 4.04 -6.73 4.69
CA LEU A 46 3.03 -6.26 3.77
C LEU A 46 2.48 -4.99 4.42
N SER A 47 2.94 -3.84 3.94
CA SER A 47 2.35 -2.54 4.17
C SER A 47 0.90 -2.55 3.69
N THR A 48 0.00 -3.05 4.52
CA THR A 48 -1.40 -2.70 4.47
C THR A 48 -1.90 -2.62 5.89
N ASP A 49 -2.13 -1.38 6.29
CA ASP A 49 -3.07 -1.05 7.35
C ASP A 49 -4.29 -1.95 7.25
N LEU A 50 -4.49 -2.78 8.27
CA LEU A 50 -5.71 -3.58 8.46
C LEU A 50 -6.94 -2.73 8.82
N THR A 51 -6.88 -1.43 8.52
CA THR A 51 -7.98 -0.47 8.54
C THR A 51 -7.92 0.30 7.23
N THR A 52 -8.93 0.09 6.38
CA THR A 52 -9.10 0.60 5.00
C THR A 52 -8.35 -0.20 3.93
N ALA A 53 -9.14 -0.89 3.10
CA ALA A 53 -8.67 -1.53 1.89
C ALA A 53 -8.07 -0.48 0.96
N VAL A 54 -6.75 -0.42 0.88
CA VAL A 54 -6.07 0.36 -0.15
C VAL A 54 -6.07 -0.49 -1.41
N ASP A 55 -6.84 -0.04 -2.39
CA ASP A 55 -6.89 -0.64 -3.72
C ASP A 55 -5.56 -0.37 -4.42
N VAL A 56 -4.70 -1.39 -4.46
CA VAL A 56 -3.39 -1.35 -5.14
C VAL A 56 -3.54 -0.91 -6.60
N GLN A 57 -4.69 -1.20 -7.23
CA GLN A 57 -4.97 -0.76 -8.58
C GLN A 57 -5.08 0.78 -8.66
N GLU A 58 -5.60 1.43 -7.62
CA GLU A 58 -5.72 2.88 -7.56
C GLU A 58 -4.38 3.56 -7.29
N LEU A 59 -3.55 2.98 -6.42
CA LEU A 59 -2.17 3.45 -6.22
C LEU A 59 -1.36 3.34 -7.51
N VAL A 60 -1.46 2.22 -8.23
CA VAL A 60 -0.79 2.03 -9.52
C VAL A 60 -1.29 3.05 -10.55
N LYS A 61 -2.60 3.33 -10.60
CA LYS A 61 -3.14 4.37 -11.51
C LYS A 61 -2.60 5.75 -11.18
N GLN A 62 -2.51 6.12 -9.90
CA GLN A 62 -1.98 7.41 -9.48
C GLN A 62 -0.50 7.55 -9.84
N GLU A 63 0.31 6.53 -9.56
CA GLU A 63 1.74 6.51 -9.89
C GLU A 63 1.98 6.56 -11.41
N VAL A 64 1.20 5.79 -12.18
CA VAL A 64 1.25 5.79 -13.65
C VAL A 64 0.84 7.15 -14.20
N ALA A 65 -0.21 7.78 -13.65
CA ALA A 65 -0.66 9.10 -14.07
C ALA A 65 0.39 10.20 -13.78
N ALA A 66 1.05 10.14 -12.62
CA ALA A 66 2.13 11.05 -12.27
C ALA A 66 3.32 10.88 -13.24
N SER A 67 3.77 9.64 -13.46
CA SER A 67 4.86 9.31 -14.39
C SER A 67 4.55 9.76 -15.83
N LEU A 68 3.33 9.55 -16.31
CA LEU A 68 2.89 10.03 -17.63
C LEU A 68 2.89 11.56 -17.73
N GLY A 69 2.51 12.25 -16.66
CA GLY A 69 2.56 13.71 -16.58
C GLY A 69 3.99 14.25 -16.72
N GLU A 70 4.94 13.63 -16.03
CA GLU A 70 6.36 14.00 -16.12
C GLU A 70 6.93 13.75 -17.51
N VAL A 71 6.67 12.58 -18.10
CA VAL A 71 7.10 12.25 -19.46
C VAL A 71 6.53 13.24 -20.48
N ARG A 72 5.26 13.60 -20.33
CA ARG A 72 4.63 14.60 -21.21
C ARG A 72 5.28 15.98 -21.07
N SER A 73 5.55 16.41 -19.84
CA SER A 73 6.20 17.70 -19.59
C SER A 73 7.61 17.75 -20.20
N GLN A 74 8.39 16.68 -20.07
CA GLN A 74 9.71 16.56 -20.68
C GLN A 74 9.64 16.60 -22.21
N LEU A 75 8.66 15.93 -22.81
CA LEU A 75 8.47 15.93 -24.27
C LEU A 75 8.08 17.31 -24.79
N GLU A 76 7.17 18.02 -24.09
CA GLU A 76 6.80 19.40 -24.44
C GLU A 76 7.99 20.35 -24.36
N ALA A 77 8.84 20.22 -23.33
CA ALA A 77 10.06 21.00 -23.19
C ALA A 77 11.07 20.73 -24.32
N GLN A 78 11.27 19.46 -24.72
CA GLN A 78 12.14 19.11 -25.84
C GLN A 78 11.64 19.66 -27.17
N LEU A 79 10.33 19.62 -27.42
CA LEU A 79 9.72 20.17 -28.62
C LEU A 79 9.92 21.69 -28.71
N GLN A 80 9.75 22.40 -27.59
CA GLN A 80 10.01 23.84 -27.54
C GLN A 80 11.48 24.17 -27.83
N ALA A 81 12.41 23.43 -27.23
CA ALA A 81 13.84 23.61 -27.46
C ALA A 81 14.23 23.40 -28.93
N GLN A 82 13.69 22.36 -29.59
CA GLN A 82 13.95 22.12 -31.02
C GLN A 82 13.36 23.21 -31.92
N LEU A 83 12.18 23.72 -31.59
CA LEU A 83 11.56 24.81 -32.35
C LEU A 83 12.35 26.12 -32.23
N GLU A 84 12.89 26.42 -31.04
CA GLU A 84 13.79 27.56 -30.86
C GLU A 84 15.11 27.39 -31.61
N GLU A 85 15.70 26.20 -31.57
CA GLU A 85 16.93 25.90 -32.31
C GLU A 85 16.73 26.06 -33.83
N LEU A 86 15.62 25.53 -34.37
CA LEU A 86 15.27 25.70 -35.78
C LEU A 86 15.01 27.17 -36.15
N ARG A 87 14.32 27.93 -35.29
CA ARG A 87 14.13 29.37 -35.48
C ARG A 87 15.46 30.14 -35.47
N GLY A 88 16.37 29.78 -34.58
CA GLY A 88 17.73 30.34 -34.52
C GLY A 88 18.49 30.09 -35.82
N LYS A 89 18.48 28.84 -36.31
CA LYS A 89 19.11 28.44 -37.57
C LYS A 89 18.52 29.16 -38.79
N LEU A 90 17.21 29.42 -38.80
CA LEU A 90 16.52 30.10 -39.91
C LEU A 90 16.80 31.60 -39.95
N LYS A 91 17.07 32.24 -38.81
CA LYS A 91 17.48 33.65 -38.71
C LYS A 91 18.96 33.89 -39.01
N ALA A 92 19.79 32.85 -38.93
CA ALA A 92 21.23 32.92 -39.20
C ALA A 92 21.60 32.66 -40.67
N ARG A 93 20.61 32.35 -41.52
CA ARG A 93 20.72 32.29 -42.99
C ARG A 93 20.20 33.58 -43.59
#